data_AF-A0A1B6FGR0-F1
#
_entry.id   AF-A0A1B6FGR0-F1
#
_cell.length_a   1.000
_cell.length_b   1.000
_cell.length_c   1.000
_cell.angle_alpha   90.00
_cell.angle_beta   90.00
_cell.angle_gamma   90.00
#
_symmetry.space_group_name_H-M   'P 1'
#
loop_
_entity.id
_entity.type
_entity.pdbx_description
1 polymer ?
#
loop_
_entity_poly.entity_id
_entity_poly.type
_entity_poly.pdbx_seq_one_letter_code
_entity_poly.pdbx_strand_id
1 'polypeptide(L)'
;LGHRRVDTSGGVTYKKIQSSQIMGSIQLGIEHAVGGLASKPERDLLMQDFMTVETTTFAASGSSHTPAHHYSQFVFKTYAPIAFRYFRDLFGIQPDDFLVSFCSAPLTELTNPGASGSIFYLTQDDEFIIKTVQHKEGEFLQKLLPGYYMNLNQNPRTLLPKFFGLYCYQYNAKNIRMVAMNNLLPSSIAIHQKYDLKGSTYKRKASKSERQKISPTYKDLDFIEHHQEGIFLESDTYTALIKTIQRDCRVLESFKIMDYSLLVGIHNLDQALQEKKEVEKTVPKTEGKSGVTSQTCMNNP
;
A
#
# COMPACT_ATOMS: atom_id res chain seq x y z
N LEU A 1 4.89 18.78 -10.33
CA LEU A 1 3.95 17.70 -9.93
C LEU A 1 2.53 18.13 -10.28
N GLY A 2 1.61 17.19 -10.50
CA GLY A 2 0.18 17.57 -10.48
C GLY A 2 -0.19 17.92 -9.05
N HIS A 3 -0.96 18.99 -8.84
CA HIS A 3 -1.55 19.23 -7.52
C HIS A 3 -2.89 18.52 -7.46
N ARG A 4 -3.11 17.78 -6.37
CA ARG A 4 -4.43 17.32 -5.96
C ARG A 4 -5.31 18.56 -5.76
N ARG A 5 -6.51 18.58 -6.34
CA ARG A 5 -7.49 19.66 -6.16
C ARG A 5 -8.84 19.05 -5.85
N VAL A 6 -9.56 19.65 -4.92
CA VAL A 6 -10.97 19.34 -4.66
C VAL A 6 -11.79 20.42 -5.34
N ASP A 7 -12.73 20.05 -6.19
CA ASP A 7 -13.66 20.99 -6.81
C ASP A 7 -14.81 21.34 -5.86
N THR A 8 -15.64 22.31 -6.25
CA THR A 8 -16.77 22.80 -5.45
C THR A 8 -17.87 21.76 -5.24
N SER A 9 -17.88 20.69 -6.03
CA SER A 9 -18.79 19.54 -5.88
C SER A 9 -18.20 18.38 -5.05
N GLY A 10 -17.00 18.57 -4.47
CA GLY A 10 -16.31 17.53 -3.71
C GLY A 10 -15.54 16.51 -4.56
N GLY A 11 -15.53 16.66 -5.88
CA GLY A 11 -14.75 15.85 -6.81
C GLY A 11 -13.26 16.10 -6.65
N VAL A 12 -12.47 15.02 -6.60
CA VAL A 12 -11.02 15.11 -6.47
C VAL A 12 -10.37 14.93 -7.83
N THR A 13 -9.48 15.85 -8.20
CA THR A 13 -8.70 15.77 -9.43
C THR A 13 -7.20 15.75 -9.17
N TYR A 14 -6.47 15.02 -10.02
CA TYR A 14 -5.01 15.04 -10.07
C TYR A 14 -4.54 15.27 -11.49
N LYS A 15 -3.65 16.24 -11.69
CA LYS A 15 -3.25 16.73 -13.03
C LYS A 15 -4.46 17.09 -13.90
N LYS A 16 -5.56 17.59 -13.32
CA LYS A 16 -6.83 17.89 -14.00
C LYS A 16 -7.52 16.65 -14.60
N ILE A 17 -7.34 15.49 -13.97
CA ILE A 17 -7.99 14.22 -14.31
C ILE A 17 -8.77 13.79 -13.07
N GLN A 18 -10.02 13.36 -13.23
CA GLN A 18 -10.85 12.91 -12.12
C GLN A 18 -10.22 11.69 -11.44
N SER A 19 -10.20 11.68 -10.11
CA SER A 19 -9.56 10.59 -9.34
C SER A 19 -10.26 9.25 -9.59
N SER A 20 -11.59 9.25 -9.74
CA SER A 20 -12.37 8.06 -10.12
C SER A 20 -11.94 7.47 -11.47
N GLN A 21 -11.67 8.32 -12.47
CA GLN A 21 -11.13 7.88 -13.76
C GLN A 21 -9.73 7.29 -13.61
N ILE A 22 -8.87 7.92 -12.80
CA ILE A 22 -7.52 7.41 -12.54
C ILE A 22 -7.61 6.03 -11.87
N MET A 23 -8.35 5.89 -10.78
CA MET A 23 -8.48 4.64 -10.04
C MET A 23 -9.01 3.51 -10.94
N GLY A 24 -10.13 3.72 -11.62
CA GLY A 24 -10.69 2.69 -12.49
C GLY A 24 -9.81 2.31 -13.68
N SER A 25 -9.13 3.29 -14.29
CA SER A 25 -8.18 3.00 -15.39
C SER A 25 -6.94 2.24 -14.89
N ILE A 26 -6.51 2.48 -13.65
CA ILE A 26 -5.42 1.74 -13.02
C ILE A 26 -5.84 0.29 -12.77
N GLN A 27 -7.04 0.06 -12.23
CA GLN A 27 -7.55 -1.28 -11.98
C GLN A 27 -7.65 -2.09 -13.27
N LEU A 28 -8.22 -1.53 -14.34
CA LEU A 28 -8.24 -2.16 -15.68
C LEU A 28 -6.83 -2.46 -16.22
N GLY A 29 -5.89 -1.52 -16.03
CA GLY A 29 -4.51 -1.70 -16.48
C GLY A 29 -3.79 -2.81 -15.72
N ILE A 30 -3.95 -2.89 -14.40
CA ILE A 30 -3.38 -3.94 -13.55
C ILE A 30 -4.00 -5.28 -13.88
N GLU A 31 -5.32 -5.35 -14.02
CA GLU A 31 -6.07 -6.57 -14.38
C GLU A 31 -5.53 -7.18 -15.67
N HIS A 32 -5.44 -6.37 -16.74
CA HIS A 32 -4.89 -6.83 -18.01
C HIS A 32 -3.40 -7.18 -17.91
N ALA A 33 -2.59 -6.36 -17.23
CA ALA A 33 -1.14 -6.58 -17.13
C ALA A 33 -0.80 -7.86 -16.37
N VAL A 34 -1.49 -8.12 -15.25
CA VAL A 34 -1.24 -9.29 -14.40
C VAL A 34 -1.97 -10.52 -14.94
N GLY A 35 -3.23 -10.40 -15.38
CA GLY A 35 -3.96 -11.50 -16.01
C GLY A 35 -3.26 -12.01 -17.28
N GLY A 36 -2.71 -11.10 -18.09
CA GLY A 36 -1.92 -11.45 -19.26
C GLY A 36 -0.62 -12.21 -18.94
N LEU A 37 -0.05 -12.02 -17.74
CA LEU A 37 1.18 -12.72 -17.35
C LEU A 37 0.99 -14.22 -17.13
N ALA A 38 -0.23 -14.68 -16.82
CA ALA A 38 -0.53 -16.11 -16.65
C ALA A 38 -0.27 -16.91 -17.93
N SER A 39 -0.40 -16.27 -19.10
CA SER A 39 -0.09 -16.87 -20.40
C SER A 39 1.41 -16.98 -20.71
N LYS A 40 2.28 -16.31 -19.93
CA LYS A 40 3.73 -16.32 -20.16
C LYS A 40 4.38 -17.41 -19.32
N PRO A 41 5.26 -18.24 -19.92
CA PRO A 41 5.88 -19.34 -19.20
C PRO A 41 6.66 -18.84 -17.98
N GLU A 42 6.70 -19.67 -16.94
CA GLU A 42 7.64 -19.51 -15.85
C GLU A 42 9.06 -19.78 -16.34
N ARG A 43 9.98 -18.88 -15.98
CA ARG A 43 11.39 -18.93 -16.34
C ARG A 43 12.19 -18.07 -15.39
N ASP A 44 13.49 -18.31 -15.36
CA ASP A 44 14.44 -17.50 -14.61
C ASP A 44 14.43 -16.04 -15.06
N LEU A 45 14.71 -15.17 -14.09
CA LEU A 45 14.78 -13.73 -14.30
C LEU A 45 16.12 -13.36 -14.92
N LEU A 46 16.09 -12.66 -16.05
CA LEU A 46 17.26 -12.21 -16.78
C LEU A 46 17.46 -10.70 -16.60
N MET A 47 18.70 -10.23 -16.76
CA MET A 47 19.02 -8.81 -16.58
C MET A 47 18.21 -7.89 -17.51
N GLN A 48 17.89 -8.36 -18.72
CA GLN A 48 17.06 -7.63 -19.68
C GLN A 48 15.62 -7.39 -19.19
N ASP A 49 15.09 -8.27 -18.33
CA ASP A 49 13.71 -8.18 -17.84
C ASP A 49 13.48 -6.97 -16.95
N PHE A 50 14.51 -6.47 -16.27
CA PHE A 50 14.43 -5.25 -15.47
C PHE A 50 14.20 -3.99 -16.31
N MET A 51 14.59 -4.03 -17.59
CA MET A 51 14.47 -2.89 -18.51
C MET A 51 13.23 -2.97 -19.42
N THR A 52 12.55 -4.11 -19.47
CA THR A 52 11.35 -4.31 -20.28
C THR A 52 10.23 -3.35 -19.88
N VAL A 53 9.55 -2.77 -20.87
CA VAL A 53 8.33 -1.97 -20.68
C VAL A 53 7.29 -2.42 -21.68
N GLU A 54 6.19 -2.96 -21.19
CA GLU A 54 5.04 -3.35 -22.02
C GLU A 54 4.04 -2.20 -22.07
N THR A 55 3.52 -1.88 -23.25
CA THR A 55 2.58 -0.76 -23.45
C THR A 55 1.30 -1.29 -24.06
N THR A 56 0.17 -0.98 -23.42
CA THR A 56 -1.17 -1.37 -23.88
C THR A 56 -2.03 -0.11 -24.03
N THR A 57 -2.77 -0.02 -25.14
CA THR A 57 -3.74 1.05 -25.36
C THR A 57 -5.14 0.56 -25.05
N PHE A 58 -5.85 1.26 -24.17
CA PHE A 58 -7.21 0.96 -23.77
C PHE A 58 -8.15 1.95 -24.46
N ALA A 59 -8.77 1.54 -25.56
CA ALA A 59 -9.78 2.31 -26.26
C ALA A 59 -11.13 2.19 -25.55
N ALA A 60 -11.90 3.29 -25.46
CA ALA A 60 -13.21 3.27 -24.78
C ALA A 60 -14.19 2.26 -25.40
N SER A 61 -14.14 2.07 -26.72
CA SER A 61 -14.92 1.07 -27.45
C SER A 61 -14.42 -0.37 -27.28
N GLY A 62 -13.31 -0.57 -26.59
CA GLY A 62 -12.60 -1.85 -26.54
C GLY A 62 -11.76 -2.13 -27.79
N SER A 63 -11.06 -3.27 -27.76
CA SER A 63 -10.25 -3.81 -28.85
C SER A 63 -10.30 -5.35 -28.83
N SER A 64 -9.54 -6.01 -29.71
CA SER A 64 -9.35 -7.47 -29.67
C SER A 64 -8.62 -7.97 -28.41
N HIS A 65 -7.91 -7.09 -27.71
CA HIS A 65 -7.07 -7.44 -26.56
C HIS A 65 -7.51 -6.77 -25.25
N THR A 66 -8.31 -5.70 -25.33
CA THR A 66 -8.75 -4.93 -24.16
C THR A 66 -10.28 -4.79 -24.15
N PRO A 67 -10.94 -4.94 -22.99
CA PRO A 67 -12.39 -4.79 -22.91
C PRO A 67 -12.84 -3.34 -23.19
N ALA A 68 -14.09 -3.17 -23.61
CA ALA A 68 -14.73 -1.87 -23.66
C ALA A 68 -14.97 -1.32 -22.25
N HIS A 69 -14.90 0.00 -22.08
CA HIS A 69 -15.01 0.63 -20.78
C HIS A 69 -15.53 2.07 -20.86
N HIS A 70 -16.05 2.59 -19.74
CA HIS A 70 -16.65 3.93 -19.68
C HIS A 70 -15.63 5.07 -19.50
N TYR A 71 -14.37 4.77 -19.22
CA TYR A 71 -13.31 5.78 -19.12
C TYR A 71 -12.86 6.28 -20.49
N SER A 72 -12.27 7.48 -20.53
CA SER A 72 -11.62 7.99 -21.74
C SER A 72 -10.45 7.08 -22.14
N GLN A 73 -10.17 7.01 -23.45
CA GLN A 73 -9.04 6.24 -23.96
C GLN A 73 -7.73 6.63 -23.25
N PHE A 74 -6.96 5.63 -22.83
CA PHE A 74 -5.68 5.80 -22.15
C PHE A 74 -4.64 4.80 -22.62
N VAL A 75 -3.38 5.07 -22.31
CA VAL A 75 -2.26 4.15 -22.51
C VAL A 75 -1.75 3.72 -21.14
N PHE A 76 -1.57 2.43 -20.95
CA PHE A 76 -1.02 1.84 -19.74
C PHE A 76 0.33 1.21 -20.02
N LYS A 77 1.34 1.55 -19.23
CA LYS A 77 2.68 0.97 -19.34
C LYS A 77 2.99 0.16 -18.09
N THR A 78 3.47 -1.06 -18.29
CA THR A 78 3.90 -1.98 -17.24
C THR A 78 5.40 -2.16 -17.33
N TYR A 79 6.12 -1.77 -16.27
CA TYR A 79 7.57 -1.83 -16.22
C TYR A 79 8.01 -3.14 -15.58
N ALA A 80 9.04 -3.77 -16.14
CA ALA A 80 9.67 -5.00 -15.65
C ALA A 80 8.68 -6.10 -15.21
N PRO A 81 7.70 -6.47 -16.05
CA PRO A 81 6.56 -7.31 -15.63
C PRO A 81 6.99 -8.69 -15.09
N ILE A 82 8.04 -9.29 -15.66
CA ILE A 82 8.59 -10.58 -15.18
C ILE A 82 9.31 -10.40 -13.84
N ALA A 83 10.02 -9.29 -13.61
CA ALA A 83 10.67 -9.01 -12.34
C ALA A 83 9.64 -8.83 -11.21
N PHE A 84 8.55 -8.11 -11.47
CA PHE A 84 7.49 -7.93 -10.47
C PHE A 84 6.61 -9.16 -10.27
N ARG A 85 6.51 -10.08 -11.26
CA ARG A 85 6.01 -11.43 -11.01
C ARG A 85 6.89 -12.14 -9.98
N TYR A 86 8.20 -12.25 -10.27
CA TYR A 86 9.17 -12.88 -9.36
C TYR A 86 9.16 -12.27 -7.94
N PHE A 87 9.07 -10.95 -7.81
CA PHE A 87 9.00 -10.31 -6.49
C PHE A 87 7.72 -10.64 -5.74
N ARG A 88 6.56 -10.70 -6.43
CA ARG A 88 5.32 -11.14 -5.80
C ARG A 88 5.41 -12.59 -5.33
N ASP A 89 5.99 -13.48 -6.14
CA ASP A 89 6.20 -14.88 -5.79
C ASP A 89 7.09 -15.02 -4.55
N LEU A 90 8.20 -14.26 -4.48
CA LEU A 90 9.08 -14.23 -3.29
C LEU A 90 8.37 -13.78 -2.01
N PHE A 91 7.34 -12.94 -2.12
CA PHE A 91 6.55 -12.48 -0.99
C PHE A 91 5.26 -13.29 -0.78
N GLY A 92 5.10 -14.41 -1.51
CA GLY A 92 3.96 -15.32 -1.36
C GLY A 92 2.63 -14.74 -1.87
N ILE A 93 2.67 -13.76 -2.76
CA ILE A 93 1.47 -13.10 -3.30
C ILE A 93 1.06 -13.80 -4.59
N GLN A 94 -0.03 -14.55 -4.52
CA GLN A 94 -0.58 -15.21 -5.71
C GLN A 94 -1.17 -14.18 -6.68
N PRO A 95 -1.09 -14.42 -8.01
CA PRO A 95 -1.65 -13.52 -8.99
C PRO A 95 -3.14 -13.25 -8.79
N ASP A 96 -3.92 -14.27 -8.44
CA ASP A 96 -5.37 -14.17 -8.25
C ASP A 96 -5.70 -13.32 -7.02
N ASP A 97 -5.02 -13.53 -5.89
CA ASP A 97 -5.19 -12.73 -4.67
C ASP A 97 -4.84 -11.26 -4.93
N PHE A 98 -3.75 -11.01 -5.65
CA PHE A 98 -3.34 -9.67 -6.04
C PHE A 98 -4.41 -8.98 -6.91
N LEU A 99 -4.98 -9.71 -7.87
CA LEU A 99 -6.04 -9.20 -8.74
C LEU A 99 -7.35 -8.97 -7.98
N VAL A 100 -7.73 -9.88 -7.09
CA VAL A 100 -8.92 -9.71 -6.24
C VAL A 100 -8.76 -8.46 -5.39
N SER A 101 -7.63 -8.29 -4.70
CA SER A 101 -7.37 -7.12 -3.85
C SER A 101 -7.44 -5.79 -4.62
N PHE A 102 -6.83 -5.74 -5.81
CA PHE A 102 -6.79 -4.51 -6.61
C PHE A 102 -8.06 -4.24 -7.41
N CYS A 103 -8.78 -5.26 -7.88
CA CYS A 103 -9.78 -5.09 -8.94
C CYS A 103 -11.21 -5.47 -8.53
N SER A 104 -11.42 -6.19 -7.41
CA SER A 104 -12.76 -6.60 -6.98
C SER A 104 -13.62 -5.46 -6.41
N ALA A 105 -12.99 -4.37 -5.97
CA ALA A 105 -13.67 -3.22 -5.37
C ALA A 105 -12.94 -1.90 -5.63
N PRO A 106 -13.63 -0.75 -5.56
CA PRO A 106 -12.99 0.56 -5.77
C PRO A 106 -11.87 0.84 -4.77
N LEU A 107 -10.77 1.43 -5.27
CA LEU A 107 -9.68 1.90 -4.42
C LEU A 107 -10.12 3.09 -3.55
N THR A 108 -9.55 3.18 -2.35
CA THR A 108 -9.75 4.33 -1.44
C THR A 108 -8.58 5.29 -1.52
N GLU A 109 -8.83 6.56 -1.83
CA GLU A 109 -7.78 7.60 -1.84
C GLU A 109 -7.46 8.05 -0.40
N LEU A 110 -6.20 7.94 0.01
CA LEU A 110 -5.76 8.43 1.32
C LEU A 110 -5.49 9.94 1.27
N THR A 111 -6.11 10.69 2.17
CA THR A 111 -6.02 12.16 2.28
C THR A 111 -4.76 12.65 2.99
N ASN A 112 -3.64 11.92 2.87
CA ASN A 112 -2.34 12.31 3.40
C ASN A 112 -1.42 12.78 2.28
N PRO A 113 -1.40 14.08 1.95
CA PRO A 113 -0.33 14.62 1.13
C PRO A 113 0.95 14.54 1.96
N GLY A 114 1.74 13.49 1.76
CA GLY A 114 3.14 13.51 2.18
C GLY A 114 3.82 14.77 1.63
N ALA A 115 4.98 15.15 2.17
CA ALA A 115 5.70 16.35 1.71
C ALA A 115 5.96 16.39 0.18
N SER A 116 5.98 15.22 -0.47
CA SER A 116 6.14 15.04 -1.92
C SER A 116 4.92 15.41 -2.77
N GLY A 117 3.74 15.60 -2.18
CA GLY A 117 2.48 15.78 -2.91
C GLY A 117 2.05 14.53 -3.71
N SER A 118 2.54 13.35 -3.32
CA SER A 118 2.10 12.08 -3.88
C SER A 118 0.69 11.74 -3.41
N ILE A 119 -0.10 11.14 -4.30
CA ILE A 119 -1.37 10.50 -3.97
C ILE A 119 -1.09 9.05 -3.59
N PHE A 120 -1.86 8.59 -2.61
CA PHE A 120 -1.88 7.20 -2.18
C PHE A 120 -3.29 6.65 -2.38
N TYR A 121 -3.38 5.46 -2.96
CA TYR A 121 -4.61 4.68 -3.04
C TYR A 121 -4.42 3.39 -2.25
N LEU A 122 -5.47 2.92 -1.61
CA LEU A 122 -5.50 1.75 -0.77
C LEU A 122 -6.52 0.75 -1.31
N THR A 123 -6.19 -0.54 -1.29
CA THR A 123 -7.13 -1.62 -1.61
C THR A 123 -8.18 -1.77 -0.51
N GLN A 124 -9.34 -2.35 -0.82
CA GLN A 124 -10.45 -2.45 0.15
C GLN A 124 -10.08 -3.33 1.35
N ASP A 125 -9.31 -4.39 1.12
CA ASP A 125 -8.79 -5.32 2.13
C ASP A 125 -7.59 -4.76 2.92
N ASP A 126 -7.14 -3.55 2.59
CA ASP A 126 -6.06 -2.83 3.26
C ASP A 126 -4.67 -3.50 3.16
N GLU A 127 -4.49 -4.44 2.22
CA GLU A 127 -3.24 -5.16 2.02
C GLU A 127 -2.21 -4.38 1.19
N PHE A 128 -2.67 -3.64 0.18
CA PHE A 128 -1.79 -2.96 -0.77
C PHE A 128 -2.06 -1.46 -0.88
N ILE A 129 -0.96 -0.73 -1.12
CA ILE A 129 -0.96 0.70 -1.39
C ILE A 129 -0.42 0.93 -2.80
N ILE A 130 -1.09 1.80 -3.55
CA ILE A 130 -0.52 2.44 -4.73
C ILE A 130 -0.07 3.84 -4.36
N LYS A 131 1.21 4.14 -4.61
CA LYS A 131 1.78 5.48 -4.45
C LYS A 131 2.10 6.08 -5.81
N THR A 132 1.64 7.29 -6.08
CA THR A 132 2.12 8.03 -7.27
C THR A 132 3.55 8.51 -7.06
N VAL A 133 4.39 8.35 -8.07
CA VAL A 133 5.80 8.77 -8.05
C VAL A 133 6.11 9.74 -9.19
N GLN A 134 7.14 10.55 -8.98
CA GLN A 134 7.69 11.44 -10.00
C GLN A 134 8.38 10.65 -11.11
N HIS A 135 8.63 11.31 -12.24
CA HIS A 135 9.34 10.70 -13.35
C HIS A 135 10.71 10.15 -12.95
N LYS A 136 11.52 10.99 -12.27
CA LYS A 136 12.86 10.63 -11.81
C LYS A 136 12.84 9.48 -10.80
N GLU A 137 11.84 9.45 -9.91
CA GLU A 137 11.66 8.37 -8.92
C GLU A 137 11.30 7.05 -9.61
N GLY A 138 10.42 7.05 -10.62
CA GLY A 138 10.09 5.85 -11.37
C GLY A 138 11.27 5.31 -12.19
N GLU A 139 12.04 6.19 -12.86
CA GLU A 139 13.27 5.79 -13.56
C GLU A 139 14.33 5.25 -12.61
N PHE A 140 14.46 5.89 -11.45
CA PHE A 140 15.39 5.43 -10.41
C PHE A 140 14.99 4.06 -9.88
N LEU A 141 13.70 3.83 -9.58
CA LEU A 141 13.22 2.53 -9.14
C LEU A 141 13.50 1.43 -10.16
N GLN A 142 13.34 1.71 -11.46
CA GLN A 142 13.68 0.74 -12.50
C GLN A 142 15.17 0.37 -12.49
N LYS A 143 16.06 1.36 -12.30
CA LYS A 143 17.51 1.13 -12.17
C LYS A 143 17.90 0.43 -10.86
N LEU A 144 17.06 0.54 -9.83
CA LEU A 144 17.25 -0.12 -8.53
C LEU A 144 16.94 -1.62 -8.59
N LEU A 145 16.06 -2.08 -9.50
CA LEU A 145 15.51 -3.44 -9.49
C LEU A 145 16.57 -4.56 -9.46
N PRO A 146 17.70 -4.50 -10.19
CA PRO A 146 18.72 -5.55 -10.10
C PRO A 146 19.34 -5.66 -8.70
N GLY A 147 19.64 -4.52 -8.06
CA GLY A 147 20.16 -4.50 -6.69
C GLY A 147 19.12 -4.89 -5.66
N TYR A 148 17.87 -4.49 -5.88
CA TYR A 148 16.75 -4.92 -5.05
C TYR A 148 16.59 -6.45 -5.10
N TYR A 149 16.63 -7.05 -6.29
CA TYR A 149 16.64 -8.50 -6.47
C TYR A 149 17.77 -9.17 -5.66
N MET A 150 19.01 -8.66 -5.74
CA MET A 150 20.12 -9.20 -4.94
C MET A 150 19.84 -9.12 -3.44
N ASN A 151 19.34 -7.98 -2.96
CA ASN A 151 19.00 -7.80 -1.55
C ASN A 151 17.91 -8.78 -1.10
N LEU A 152 16.85 -8.98 -1.88
CA LEU A 152 15.77 -9.90 -1.51
C LEU A 152 16.27 -11.33 -1.33
N ASN A 153 17.15 -11.80 -2.22
CA ASN A 153 17.70 -13.15 -2.14
C ASN A 153 18.72 -13.33 -1.00
N GLN A 154 19.43 -12.26 -0.60
CA GLN A 154 20.46 -12.33 0.44
C GLN A 154 19.96 -11.95 1.84
N ASN A 155 18.92 -11.12 1.93
CA ASN A 155 18.36 -10.56 3.16
C ASN A 155 16.83 -10.73 3.19
N PRO A 156 16.32 -11.96 3.38
CA PRO A 156 14.88 -12.24 3.28
C PRO A 156 14.03 -11.50 4.32
N ARG A 157 14.63 -11.02 5.43
CA ARG A 157 13.96 -10.23 6.46
C ARG A 157 14.06 -8.71 6.24
N THR A 158 14.51 -8.26 5.07
CA THR A 158 14.67 -6.83 4.75
C THR A 158 13.43 -6.02 5.11
N LEU A 159 13.65 -4.80 5.62
CA LEU A 159 12.63 -3.81 5.96
C LEU A 159 12.34 -2.85 4.80
N LEU A 160 13.09 -2.94 3.70
CA LEU A 160 12.83 -2.12 2.52
C LEU A 160 11.39 -2.32 2.00
N PRO A 161 10.78 -1.31 1.35
CA PRO A 161 9.45 -1.44 0.76
C PRO A 161 9.33 -2.69 -0.12
N LYS A 162 8.18 -3.36 -0.04
CA LYS A 162 7.88 -4.56 -0.83
C LYS A 162 7.20 -4.10 -2.11
N PHE A 163 7.92 -4.04 -3.22
CA PHE A 163 7.40 -3.51 -4.48
C PHE A 163 6.79 -4.63 -5.32
N PHE A 164 5.51 -4.46 -5.71
CA PHE A 164 4.72 -5.47 -6.43
C PHE A 164 4.38 -5.07 -7.86
N GLY A 165 4.65 -3.81 -8.23
CA GLY A 165 4.50 -3.36 -9.60
C GLY A 165 4.91 -1.91 -9.77
N LEU A 166 5.40 -1.58 -10.98
CA LEU A 166 5.65 -0.22 -11.42
C LEU A 166 4.87 0.00 -12.72
N TYR A 167 3.99 1.00 -12.71
CA TYR A 167 3.08 1.27 -13.81
C TYR A 167 3.09 2.75 -14.20
N CYS A 168 2.67 3.05 -15.43
CA CYS A 168 2.37 4.41 -15.87
C CYS A 168 1.04 4.46 -16.62
N TYR A 169 0.10 5.20 -16.06
CA TYR A 169 -1.13 5.62 -16.73
C TYR A 169 -0.87 6.90 -17.53
N GLN A 170 -1.18 6.90 -18.81
CA GLN A 170 -1.02 8.04 -19.70
C GLN A 170 -2.37 8.44 -20.33
N TYR A 171 -2.78 9.68 -20.07
CA TYR A 171 -4.00 10.27 -20.60
C TYR A 171 -3.77 11.74 -20.96
N ASN A 172 -4.21 12.18 -22.15
CA ASN A 172 -4.02 13.54 -22.66
C ASN A 172 -2.59 14.08 -22.48
N ALA A 173 -1.60 13.31 -22.95
CA ALA A 173 -0.16 13.56 -22.82
C ALA A 173 0.37 13.70 -21.38
N LYS A 174 -0.45 13.46 -20.36
CA LYS A 174 -0.04 13.45 -18.96
C LYS A 174 0.27 12.03 -18.52
N ASN A 175 1.39 11.89 -17.84
CA ASN A 175 1.87 10.62 -17.28
C ASN A 175 1.65 10.62 -15.77
N ILE A 176 0.98 9.60 -15.23
CA ILE A 176 0.88 9.30 -13.80
C ILE A 176 1.62 7.99 -13.59
N ARG A 177 2.79 8.06 -12.96
CA ARG A 177 3.57 6.88 -12.59
C ARG A 177 3.19 6.46 -11.19
N MET A 178 3.16 5.16 -10.97
CA MET A 178 2.66 4.60 -9.73
C MET A 178 3.39 3.32 -9.39
N VAL A 179 3.56 3.10 -8.09
CA VAL A 179 4.20 1.91 -7.54
C VAL A 179 3.17 1.23 -6.65
N ALA A 180 2.89 -0.04 -6.92
CA ALA A 180 2.13 -0.91 -6.03
C ALA A 180 3.09 -1.51 -5.00
N MET A 181 2.75 -1.43 -3.73
CA MET A 181 3.57 -1.91 -2.62
C MET A 181 2.72 -2.35 -1.43
N ASN A 182 3.33 -3.05 -0.46
CA ASN A 182 2.64 -3.48 0.75
C ASN A 182 2.15 -2.30 1.59
N ASN A 183 1.01 -2.46 2.25
CA ASN A 183 0.68 -1.67 3.42
C ASN A 183 1.49 -2.17 4.62
N LEU A 184 2.29 -1.31 5.26
CA LEU A 184 3.06 -1.69 6.44
C LEU A 184 2.21 -1.72 7.71
N LEU A 185 1.14 -0.92 7.76
CA LEU A 185 0.30 -0.71 8.94
C LEU A 185 -1.17 -0.97 8.58
N PRO A 186 -1.57 -2.24 8.40
CA PRO A 186 -2.95 -2.58 8.11
C PRO A 186 -3.87 -2.28 9.31
N SER A 187 -5.09 -1.86 9.01
CA SER A 187 -6.17 -1.50 9.94
C SER A 187 -6.74 -2.68 10.70
N SER A 188 -6.43 -3.91 10.27
CA SER A 188 -6.76 -5.14 11.01
C SER A 188 -6.11 -5.17 12.40
N ILE A 189 -5.04 -4.40 12.62
CA ILE A 189 -4.39 -4.22 13.92
C ILE A 189 -4.49 -2.75 14.33
N ALA A 190 -5.04 -2.48 15.52
CA ALA A 190 -5.15 -1.13 16.05
C ALA A 190 -3.77 -0.52 16.34
N ILE A 191 -3.33 0.45 15.54
CA ILE A 191 -2.05 1.13 15.76
C ILE A 191 -2.27 2.35 16.67
N HIS A 192 -1.97 2.20 17.96
CA HIS A 192 -2.18 3.25 18.96
C HIS A 192 -1.13 4.37 18.87
N GLN A 193 0.10 4.06 18.45
CA GLN A 193 1.12 5.06 18.20
C GLN A 193 1.83 4.81 16.88
N LYS A 194 2.14 5.87 16.15
CA LYS A 194 2.77 5.79 14.83
C LYS A 194 3.85 6.85 14.71
N TYR A 195 5.03 6.45 14.26
CA TYR A 195 6.20 7.31 14.15
C TYR A 195 6.85 7.21 12.77
N ASP A 196 7.15 8.36 12.17
CA ASP A 196 8.08 8.50 11.06
C ASP A 196 9.42 8.92 11.67
N LEU A 197 10.46 8.07 11.63
CA LEU A 197 11.75 8.32 12.27
C LEU A 197 12.88 8.42 11.23
N LYS A 198 13.77 9.41 11.37
CA LYS A 198 14.91 9.65 10.46
C LYS A 198 16.27 9.73 11.15
N GLY A 199 16.31 9.84 12.48
CA GLY A 199 17.52 10.09 13.26
C GLY A 199 17.99 11.56 13.25
N SER A 200 17.24 12.46 12.64
CA SER A 200 17.52 13.91 12.67
C SER A 200 16.56 14.64 13.61
N THR A 201 16.87 15.89 13.99
CA THR A 201 16.07 16.67 14.95
C THR A 201 15.38 17.88 14.32
N TYR A 202 15.96 18.48 13.27
CA TYR A 202 15.42 19.68 12.65
C TYR A 202 14.05 19.43 11.98
N LYS A 203 13.00 20.12 12.44
CA LYS A 203 11.60 19.95 12.00
C LYS A 203 11.07 18.51 12.14
N ARG A 204 11.61 17.76 13.10
CA ARG A 204 11.21 16.38 13.41
C ARG A 204 10.29 16.30 14.63
N LYS A 205 9.30 17.21 14.69
CA LYS A 205 8.18 17.19 15.63
C LYS A 205 6.85 17.25 14.86
N ALA A 206 5.83 16.52 15.29
CA ALA A 206 4.50 16.54 14.67
C ALA A 206 3.89 17.93 14.75
N SER A 207 3.25 18.37 13.66
CA SER A 207 2.57 19.67 13.62
C SER A 207 1.33 19.66 14.53
N LYS A 208 0.85 20.86 14.89
CA LYS A 208 -0.41 21.01 15.63
C LYS A 208 -1.59 20.33 14.92
N SER A 209 -1.66 20.45 13.60
CA SER A 209 -2.69 19.82 12.77
C SER A 209 -2.59 18.29 12.74
N GLU A 210 -1.37 17.74 12.67
CA GLU A 210 -1.16 16.29 12.70
C GLU A 210 -1.58 15.70 14.05
N ARG A 211 -1.23 16.38 15.15
CA ARG A 211 -1.57 15.97 16.53
C ARG A 211 -3.08 15.98 16.83
N GLN A 212 -3.89 16.67 16.02
CA GLN A 212 -5.35 16.70 16.17
C GLN A 212 -6.05 15.54 15.43
N LYS A 213 -5.33 14.76 14.62
CA LYS A 213 -5.90 13.58 13.95
C LYS A 213 -6.18 12.48 14.97
N ILE A 214 -7.14 11.61 14.64
CA ILE A 214 -7.48 10.42 15.43
C ILE A 214 -6.26 9.49 15.57
N SER A 215 -5.49 9.32 14.49
CA SER A 215 -4.24 8.52 14.47
C SER A 215 -3.08 9.39 13.96
N PRO A 216 -2.45 10.18 14.84
CA PRO A 216 -1.37 11.09 14.47
C PRO A 216 -0.10 10.32 14.08
N THR A 217 0.66 10.89 13.14
CA THR A 217 2.01 10.43 12.79
C THR A 217 3.04 11.31 13.48
N TYR A 218 3.62 10.79 14.55
CA TYR A 218 4.68 11.44 15.32
C TYR A 218 6.04 11.34 14.62
N LYS A 219 7.01 12.14 15.08
CA LYS A 219 8.38 12.20 14.55
C LYS A 219 9.41 12.02 15.67
N ASP A 220 10.70 12.16 15.34
CA ASP A 220 11.83 11.86 16.22
C ASP A 220 11.80 12.57 17.57
N LEU A 221 11.49 13.89 17.61
CA LEU A 221 11.42 14.64 18.87
C LEU A 221 10.21 14.23 19.72
N ASP A 222 9.10 13.86 19.08
CA ASP A 222 7.96 13.31 19.80
C ASP A 222 8.30 11.93 20.39
N PHE A 223 9.02 11.09 19.63
CA PHE A 223 9.45 9.78 20.08
C PHE A 223 10.35 9.86 21.32
N ILE A 224 11.34 10.76 21.32
CA ILE A 224 12.23 10.98 22.46
C ILE A 224 11.43 11.46 23.70
N GLU A 225 10.41 12.30 23.50
CA GLU A 225 9.53 12.78 24.58
C GLU A 225 8.63 11.67 25.14
N HIS A 226 8.06 10.84 24.27
CA HIS A 226 7.11 9.79 24.65
C HIS A 226 7.80 8.53 25.20
N HIS A 227 9.01 8.23 24.73
CA HIS A 227 9.76 7.01 25.03
C HIS A 227 11.18 7.35 25.49
N GLN A 228 11.31 7.99 26.66
CA GLN A 228 12.61 8.43 27.20
C GLN A 228 13.59 7.27 27.42
N GLU A 229 13.08 6.09 27.76
CA GLU A 229 13.86 4.86 27.95
C GLU A 229 13.92 4.00 26.67
N GLY A 230 13.30 4.46 25.58
CA GLY A 230 13.19 3.74 24.32
C GLY A 230 12.14 2.63 24.33
N ILE A 231 12.22 1.75 23.32
CA ILE A 231 11.38 0.55 23.21
C ILE A 231 12.24 -0.65 23.59
N PHE A 232 11.83 -1.37 24.63
CA PHE A 232 12.47 -2.60 25.06
C PHE A 232 12.14 -3.74 24.10
N LEU A 233 13.18 -4.46 23.68
CA LEU A 233 13.07 -5.64 22.84
C LEU A 233 13.86 -6.78 23.49
N GLU A 234 13.37 -8.01 23.30
CA GLU A 234 14.17 -9.20 23.64
C GLU A 234 15.49 -9.20 22.88
N SER A 235 16.54 -9.74 23.50
CA SER A 235 17.92 -9.66 22.99
C SER A 235 18.06 -10.21 21.56
N ASP A 236 17.42 -11.35 21.28
CA ASP A 236 17.46 -11.98 19.96
C ASP A 236 16.72 -11.14 18.91
N THR A 237 15.54 -10.62 19.26
CA THR A 237 14.73 -9.74 18.39
C THR A 237 15.47 -8.45 18.08
N TYR A 238 16.06 -7.81 19.09
CA TYR A 238 16.90 -6.63 18.92
C TYR A 238 18.06 -6.91 17.97
N THR A 239 18.79 -8.00 18.21
CA THR A 239 19.96 -8.38 17.42
C THR A 239 19.57 -8.63 15.95
N ALA A 240 18.46 -9.34 15.71
CA ALA A 240 17.96 -9.60 14.36
C ALA A 240 17.51 -8.30 13.65
N LEU A 241 16.80 -7.42 14.36
CA LEU A 241 16.32 -6.15 13.83
C LEU A 241 17.48 -5.23 13.44
N ILE A 242 18.44 -5.02 14.34
CA ILE A 242 19.60 -4.15 14.10
C ILE A 242 20.47 -4.69 12.97
N LYS A 243 20.73 -6.01 12.93
CA LYS A 243 21.46 -6.63 11.80
C LYS A 243 20.76 -6.37 10.46
N THR A 244 19.43 -6.48 10.43
CA THR A 244 18.64 -6.22 9.23
C THR A 244 18.71 -4.75 8.82
N ILE A 245 18.47 -3.82 9.75
CA ILE A 245 18.57 -2.37 9.52
C ILE A 245 19.95 -2.00 8.97
N GLN A 246 21.03 -2.53 9.56
CA GLN A 246 22.40 -2.27 9.09
C GLN A 246 22.61 -2.74 7.64
N ARG A 247 22.07 -3.90 7.25
CA ARG A 247 22.16 -4.41 5.88
C ARG A 247 21.37 -3.54 4.91
N ASP A 248 20.14 -3.18 5.27
CA ASP A 248 19.30 -2.32 4.44
C ASP A 248 19.88 -0.92 4.28
N CYS A 249 20.44 -0.33 5.34
CA CYS A 249 21.13 0.96 5.27
C CYS A 249 22.33 0.91 4.32
N ARG A 250 23.13 -0.17 4.32
CA ARG A 250 24.23 -0.34 3.35
C ARG A 250 23.71 -0.42 1.91
N VAL A 251 22.58 -1.09 1.68
CA VAL A 251 21.93 -1.12 0.36
C VAL A 251 21.51 0.29 -0.04
N LEU A 252 20.78 1.01 0.82
CA LEU A 252 20.32 2.38 0.54
C LEU A 252 21.49 3.33 0.26
N GLU A 253 22.57 3.24 1.05
CA GLU A 253 23.81 3.99 0.87
C GLU A 253 24.48 3.67 -0.48
N SER A 254 24.58 2.39 -0.86
CA SER A 254 25.19 1.99 -2.14
C SER A 254 24.46 2.58 -3.36
N PHE A 255 23.15 2.79 -3.24
CA PHE A 255 22.31 3.44 -4.25
C PHE A 255 22.20 4.96 -4.09
N LYS A 256 22.95 5.55 -3.15
CA LYS A 256 22.93 6.98 -2.82
C LYS A 256 21.52 7.49 -2.47
N ILE A 257 20.72 6.63 -1.86
CA ILE A 257 19.37 6.96 -1.39
C ILE A 257 19.51 7.61 -0.03
N MET A 258 18.82 8.73 0.17
CA MET A 258 18.74 9.46 1.44
C MET A 258 17.29 9.85 1.71
N ASP A 259 17.05 10.53 2.83
CA ASP A 259 15.73 11.04 3.23
C ASP A 259 14.63 9.97 3.38
N TYR A 260 15.00 8.71 3.54
CA TYR A 260 14.11 7.65 3.98
C TYR A 260 13.81 7.78 5.48
N SER A 261 12.67 7.23 5.88
CA SER A 261 12.27 7.13 7.28
C SER A 261 12.01 5.67 7.63
N LEU A 262 12.27 5.29 8.89
CA LEU A 262 11.72 4.09 9.48
C LEU A 262 10.30 4.42 9.98
N LEU A 263 9.29 3.81 9.36
CA LEU A 263 7.90 3.90 9.84
C LEU A 263 7.69 2.84 10.92
N VAL A 264 7.29 3.27 12.12
CA VAL A 264 7.06 2.40 13.28
C VAL A 264 5.61 2.54 13.71
N GLY A 265 4.90 1.41 13.81
CA GLY A 265 3.59 1.32 14.45
C GLY A 265 3.71 0.56 15.77
N ILE A 266 3.08 1.06 16.82
CA ILE A 266 3.03 0.43 18.14
C ILE A 266 1.58 0.05 18.43
N HIS A 267 1.35 -1.26 18.54
CA HIS A 267 0.14 -1.83 19.09
C HIS A 267 0.36 -2.13 20.58
N ASN A 268 -0.59 -1.74 21.43
CA ASN A 268 -0.55 -1.89 22.88
C ASN A 268 -1.69 -2.85 23.24
N LEU A 269 -1.34 -4.03 23.73
CA LEU A 269 -2.30 -5.09 24.00
C LEU A 269 -3.26 -4.72 25.14
N ASP A 270 -2.76 -4.07 26.19
CA ASP A 270 -3.57 -3.68 27.34
C ASP A 270 -4.61 -2.63 26.96
N GLN A 271 -4.18 -1.63 26.18
CA GLN A 271 -5.07 -0.59 25.66
C GLN A 271 -6.14 -1.20 24.73
N ALA A 272 -5.74 -2.04 23.78
CA ALA A 272 -6.69 -2.70 22.87
C ALA A 272 -7.71 -3.57 23.62
N LEU A 273 -7.28 -4.27 24.68
CA LEU A 273 -8.17 -5.06 25.53
C LEU A 273 -9.15 -4.18 26.31
N GLN A 274 -8.72 -3.02 26.79
CA GLN A 274 -9.60 -2.07 27.47
C GLN A 274 -10.63 -1.48 26.50
N GLU A 275 -10.21 -1.02 25.33
CA GLU A 275 -11.09 -0.47 24.29
C GLU A 275 -12.16 -1.49 23.88
N LYS A 276 -11.78 -2.77 23.70
CA LYS A 276 -12.73 -3.85 23.40
C LYS A 276 -13.80 -4.02 24.49
N LYS A 277 -13.40 -3.99 25.77
CA LYS A 277 -14.33 -4.09 26.92
C LYS A 277 -15.27 -2.89 27.01
N GLU A 278 -14.83 -1.70 26.61
CA GLU A 278 -15.66 -0.49 26.62
C GLU A 278 -16.72 -0.53 25.51
N VAL A 279 -16.36 -1.02 24.31
CA VAL A 279 -17.32 -1.25 23.23
C VAL A 279 -18.36 -2.30 23.62
N GLU A 280 -17.96 -3.42 24.24
CA GLU A 280 -18.90 -4.45 24.69
C GLU A 280 -19.90 -3.97 25.76
N LYS A 281 -19.54 -2.96 26.57
CA LYS A 281 -20.43 -2.35 27.57
C LYS A 281 -21.46 -1.38 26.97
N THR A 282 -21.17 -0.84 25.79
CA THR A 282 -22.01 0.18 25.13
C THR A 282 -22.99 -0.40 24.13
N VAL A 283 -22.84 -1.67 23.75
CA VAL A 283 -23.84 -2.41 22.96
C VAL A 283 -24.92 -2.98 23.89
N PRO A 284 -26.21 -2.61 23.75
CA PRO A 284 -27.28 -3.17 24.57
C PRO A 284 -27.40 -4.68 24.34
N LYS A 285 -27.38 -5.48 25.41
CA LYS A 285 -27.78 -6.89 25.34
C LYS A 285 -29.26 -6.94 24.96
N THR A 286 -29.57 -7.31 23.72
CA THR A 286 -30.92 -7.74 23.36
C THR A 286 -31.22 -9.03 24.11
N GLU A 287 -31.85 -8.91 25.28
CA GLU A 287 -32.45 -10.04 25.98
C GLU A 287 -33.59 -10.61 25.11
N GLY A 288 -33.37 -11.81 24.57
CA GLY A 288 -34.42 -12.61 23.98
C GLY A 288 -35.43 -13.00 25.07
N LYS A 289 -36.62 -12.41 25.02
CA LYS A 289 -37.79 -12.95 25.72
C LYS A 289 -38.17 -14.29 25.07
N SER A 290 -37.70 -15.38 25.66
CA SER A 290 -38.34 -16.68 25.55
C SER A 290 -39.67 -16.61 26.30
N GLY A 291 -40.76 -16.78 25.57
CA GLY A 291 -42.11 -16.67 26.11
C GLY A 291 -43.16 -16.94 25.06
N VAL A 292 -43.14 -18.14 24.45
CA VAL A 292 -44.34 -18.70 23.84
C VAL A 292 -44.51 -20.15 24.31
N THR A 293 -45.56 -20.26 25.10
CA THR A 293 -46.26 -21.39 25.69
C THR A 293 -46.33 -22.63 24.80
N SER A 294 -45.98 -23.77 25.39
CA SER A 294 -46.33 -25.11 24.92
C SER A 294 -47.86 -25.28 24.93
N GLN A 295 -48.43 -25.64 23.79
CA GLN A 295 -49.79 -26.15 23.71
C GLN A 295 -49.79 -27.50 23.01
N THR A 296 -50.01 -28.52 23.83
CA THR A 296 -50.20 -29.92 23.52
C THR A 296 -51.48 -30.12 22.72
N CYS A 297 -51.40 -30.74 21.54
CA CYS A 297 -52.53 -31.43 20.92
C CYS A 297 -52.09 -32.85 20.58
N MET A 298 -52.49 -33.79 21.45
CA MET A 298 -52.71 -35.18 21.05
C MET A 298 -54.05 -35.24 20.31
N ASN A 299 -54.09 -35.88 19.13
CA ASN A 299 -54.91 -37.07 18.93
C ASN A 299 -54.70 -37.68 17.53
N ASN A 300 -54.41 -38.98 17.59
CA ASN A 300 -54.40 -40.02 16.54
C ASN A 300 -55.84 -40.31 16.04
N PRO A 301 -56.08 -41.18 15.03
CA PRO A 301 -55.25 -42.31 14.57
C PRO A 301 -54.72 -42.24 13.13
#